data_AF-A0A1E3BV52-F1
#
_entry.id   AF-A0A1E3BV52-F1
#
_cell.length_a   1.000
_cell.length_b   1.000
_cell.length_c   1.000
_cell.angle_alpha   90.00
_cell.angle_beta   90.00
_cell.angle_gamma   90.00
#
_symmetry.space_group_name_H-M   'P 1'
#
loop_
_entity.id
_entity.type
_entity.pdbx_description
1 polymer ?
#
loop_
_entity_poly.entity_id
_entity_poly.type
_entity_poly.pdbx_seq_one_letter_code
_entity_poly.pdbx_strand_id
1 'polypeptide(L)'
;MRSSLRLLAAIARDQPSKLRKPAVSFDHFIQRQRVLGLWREIVRALNKIPNSSTKVELRNYAREEFDRHRNVTDLQHIRYLHSTGKSEFQTMRRYIDELVG
;
A
#
# COMPACT_ATOMS: atom_id res chain seq x y z
N MET A 1 46.37 -32.70 8.14
CA MET A 1 46.01 -31.54 7.30
C MET A 1 44.54 -31.64 6.90
N ARG A 2 43.75 -30.63 7.31
CA ARG A 2 42.48 -30.11 6.78
C ARG A 2 41.55 -31.05 5.97
N SER A 3 40.37 -31.33 6.53
CA SER A 3 39.13 -31.52 5.75
C SER A 3 37.86 -31.47 6.61
N SER A 4 37.82 -30.56 7.58
CA SER A 4 36.54 -30.10 8.17
C SER A 4 36.03 -28.95 7.30
N LEU A 5 34.96 -29.17 6.50
CA LEU A 5 34.02 -28.16 5.99
C LEU A 5 33.12 -28.75 4.88
N ARG A 6 32.44 -29.88 5.12
CA ARG A 6 31.42 -30.38 4.16
C ARG A 6 30.20 -31.01 4.82
N LEU A 7 29.71 -30.49 5.94
CA LEU A 7 28.46 -31.04 6.50
C LEU A 7 27.62 -30.04 7.31
N LEU A 8 27.46 -28.81 6.86
CA LEU A 8 26.49 -27.88 7.49
C LEU A 8 25.28 -27.55 6.60
N ALA A 9 25.35 -27.78 5.28
CA ALA A 9 24.23 -27.50 4.38
C ALA A 9 23.21 -28.65 4.25
N ALA A 10 23.60 -29.90 4.57
CA ALA A 10 22.75 -31.08 4.38
C ALA A 10 21.65 -31.26 5.46
N ILE A 11 21.66 -30.44 6.51
CA ILE A 11 20.71 -30.53 7.64
C ILE A 11 19.77 -29.30 7.66
N ALA A 12 19.65 -28.58 6.54
CA ALA A 12 18.50 -27.70 6.34
C ALA A 12 17.27 -28.60 6.21
N ARG A 13 16.68 -28.96 7.36
CA ARG A 13 15.43 -29.70 7.46
C ARG A 13 14.42 -28.98 6.56
N ASP A 14 13.72 -29.75 5.74
CA ASP A 14 12.58 -29.30 4.95
C ASP A 14 11.42 -28.95 5.91
N GLN A 15 11.59 -27.85 6.64
CA GLN A 15 10.60 -27.33 7.56
C GLN A 15 9.50 -26.69 6.70
N PRO A 16 8.26 -27.20 6.74
CA PRO A 16 7.18 -26.58 6.00
C PRO A 16 7.04 -25.14 6.47
N SER A 17 6.93 -24.23 5.50
CA SER A 17 6.75 -22.81 5.77
C SER A 17 5.60 -22.61 6.76
N LYS A 18 5.86 -21.88 7.86
CA LYS A 18 4.81 -21.47 8.82
C LYS A 18 3.83 -20.46 8.22
N LEU A 19 4.08 -19.97 7.01
CA LEU A 19 3.19 -19.06 6.31
C LEU A 19 1.95 -19.84 5.86
N ARG A 20 0.80 -19.51 6.46
CA ARG A 20 -0.52 -20.11 6.13
C ARG A 20 -0.98 -19.81 4.70
N LYS A 21 -0.30 -18.91 3.98
CA LYS A 21 -0.58 -18.51 2.59
C LYS A 21 0.75 -18.39 1.83
N PRO A 22 0.77 -18.66 0.51
CA PRO A 22 1.94 -18.40 -0.30
C PRO A 22 2.40 -16.96 -0.09
N ALA A 23 3.70 -16.77 0.10
CA ALA A 23 4.27 -15.45 0.26
C ALA A 23 3.92 -14.61 -0.96
N VAL A 24 3.36 -13.42 -0.72
CA VAL A 24 3.09 -12.44 -1.77
C VAL A 24 4.41 -12.12 -2.47
N SER A 25 4.41 -11.99 -3.80
CA SER A 25 5.65 -11.69 -4.53
C SER A 25 6.26 -10.37 -4.03
N PHE A 26 7.58 -10.24 -4.11
CA PHE A 26 8.27 -9.03 -3.67
C PHE A 26 7.70 -7.76 -4.32
N ASP A 27 7.41 -7.82 -5.62
CA ASP A 27 6.80 -6.69 -6.34
C ASP A 27 5.43 -6.31 -5.78
N HIS A 28 4.56 -7.28 -5.51
CA HIS A 28 3.26 -7.02 -4.90
C HIS A 28 3.41 -6.44 -3.48
N PHE A 29 4.40 -6.90 -2.72
CA PHE A 29 4.71 -6.33 -1.41
C PHE A 29 5.10 -4.85 -1.53
N ILE A 30 6.00 -4.51 -2.45
CA ILE A 30 6.43 -3.12 -2.69
C ILE A 30 5.25 -2.25 -3.15
N GLN A 31 4.43 -2.73 -4.10
CA GLN A 31 3.26 -1.97 -4.55
C GLN A 31 2.25 -1.78 -3.42
N ARG A 32 2.01 -2.79 -2.57
CA ARG A 32 1.14 -2.66 -1.40
C ARG A 32 1.63 -1.57 -0.45
N GLN A 33 2.94 -1.48 -0.19
CA GLN A 33 3.48 -0.41 0.65
C GLN A 33 3.25 0.98 0.05
N ARG A 34 3.39 1.13 -1.27
CA ARG A 34 3.13 2.40 -1.97
C ARG A 34 1.67 2.83 -1.87
N VAL A 35 0.74 1.92 -2.15
CA VAL A 35 -0.71 2.16 -2.04
C VAL A 35 -1.09 2.55 -0.61
N LEU A 36 -0.59 1.84 0.40
CA LEU A 36 -0.82 2.19 1.81
C LEU A 36 -0.16 3.53 2.19
N GLY A 37 0.96 3.88 1.56
CA GLY A 37 1.59 5.19 1.69
C GLY A 37 0.66 6.30 1.23
N LEU A 38 0.13 6.18 0.01
CA LEU A 38 -0.83 7.13 -0.57
C LEU A 38 -2.09 7.27 0.29
N TRP A 39 -2.70 6.16 0.72
CA TRP A 39 -3.87 6.19 1.62
C TRP A 39 -3.60 7.01 2.89
N ARG A 40 -2.47 6.76 3.55
CA ARG A 40 -2.10 7.50 4.78
C ARG A 40 -1.85 8.98 4.50
N GLU A 41 -1.28 9.31 3.36
CA GLU A 41 -1.07 10.71 2.95
C GLU A 41 -2.41 11.44 2.78
N ILE A 42 -3.34 10.85 2.04
CA ILE A 42 -4.70 11.37 1.84
C ILE A 42 -5.40 11.57 3.19
N VAL A 43 -5.44 10.54 4.03
CA VAL A 43 -6.10 10.61 5.34
C VAL A 43 -5.49 11.70 6.23
N ARG A 44 -4.15 11.86 6.23
CA ARG A 44 -3.50 12.93 6.99
C ARG A 44 -3.88 14.31 6.49
N ALA A 45 -3.96 14.50 5.18
CA ALA A 45 -4.39 15.78 4.61
C ALA A 45 -5.84 16.11 4.99
N LEU A 46 -6.76 15.15 4.81
CA LEU A 46 -8.17 15.33 5.18
C LEU A 46 -8.38 15.55 6.68
N ASN A 47 -7.55 14.95 7.53
CA ASN A 47 -7.65 15.13 8.98
C ASN A 47 -7.31 16.55 9.44
N LYS A 48 -6.61 17.35 8.63
CA LYS A 48 -6.33 18.77 8.92
C LYS A 48 -7.56 19.65 8.77
N ILE A 49 -8.52 19.22 7.95
CA ILE A 49 -9.78 19.95 7.76
C ILE A 49 -10.54 19.94 9.11
N PRO A 50 -11.10 21.08 9.56
CA PRO A 50 -12.03 21.11 10.68
C PRO A 50 -13.19 20.12 10.50
N ASN A 51 -13.85 19.74 11.58
CA ASN A 51 -14.97 18.79 11.48
C ASN A 51 -16.13 19.44 10.70
N SER A 52 -16.33 19.00 9.46
CA SER A 52 -17.36 19.46 8.54
C SER A 52 -17.96 18.29 7.77
N SER A 53 -19.14 18.47 7.16
CA SER A 53 -19.71 17.48 6.25
C SER A 53 -18.77 17.19 5.08
N THR A 54 -18.14 18.23 4.53
CA THR A 54 -17.16 18.13 3.44
C THR A 54 -15.99 17.21 3.78
N LYS A 55 -15.44 17.27 5.00
CA LYS A 55 -14.39 16.35 5.45
C LYS A 55 -14.85 14.89 5.41
N VAL A 56 -16.09 14.63 5.85
CA VAL A 56 -16.68 13.29 5.86
C VAL A 56 -16.90 12.79 4.44
N GLU A 57 -17.44 13.63 3.57
CA GLU A 57 -17.66 13.33 2.15
C GLU A 57 -16.35 12.99 1.43
N LEU A 58 -15.32 13.83 1.55
CA LEU A 58 -14.01 13.60 0.94
C LEU A 58 -13.36 12.30 1.44
N ARG A 59 -13.50 12.01 2.74
CA ARG A 59 -12.97 10.77 3.34
C ARG A 59 -13.72 9.54 2.83
N ASN A 60 -15.04 9.61 2.69
CA ASN A 60 -15.85 8.51 2.19
C ASN A 60 -15.54 8.25 0.72
N TYR A 61 -15.49 9.31 -0.11
CA TYR A 61 -15.07 9.23 -1.51
C TYR A 61 -13.70 8.54 -1.65
N ALA A 62 -12.70 9.02 -0.91
CA ALA A 62 -11.38 8.39 -0.94
C ALA A 62 -11.42 6.92 -0.51
N ARG A 63 -12.21 6.56 0.51
CA ARG A 63 -12.33 5.16 0.93
C ARG A 63 -12.96 4.30 -0.16
N GLU A 64 -14.05 4.77 -0.77
CA GLU A 64 -14.76 4.06 -1.83
C GLU A 64 -13.87 3.79 -3.04
N GLU A 65 -13.01 4.73 -3.43
CA GLU A 65 -12.06 4.52 -4.53
C GLU A 65 -11.03 3.42 -4.22
N PHE A 66 -10.52 3.35 -2.99
CA PHE A 66 -9.63 2.26 -2.57
C PHE A 66 -10.36 0.92 -2.47
N ASP A 67 -11.59 0.92 -1.96
CA ASP A 67 -12.40 -0.29 -1.82
C ASP A 67 -12.85 -0.86 -3.17
N ARG A 68 -13.17 0.01 -4.15
CA ARG A 68 -13.51 -0.38 -5.53
C ARG A 68 -12.41 -1.23 -6.17
N HIS A 69 -11.15 -0.89 -5.92
CA HIS A 69 -10.00 -1.54 -6.55
C HIS A 69 -9.27 -2.54 -5.64
N ARG A 70 -9.80 -2.85 -4.45
CA ARG A 70 -9.11 -3.65 -3.42
C ARG A 70 -8.73 -5.06 -3.86
N ASN A 71 -9.41 -5.61 -4.86
CA ASN A 71 -9.24 -6.97 -5.36
C ASN A 71 -8.38 -7.04 -6.65
N VAL A 72 -7.83 -5.92 -7.12
CA VAL A 72 -6.96 -5.91 -8.30
C VAL A 72 -5.64 -6.61 -7.96
N THR A 73 -5.31 -7.66 -8.72
CA THR A 73 -4.08 -8.45 -8.55
C THR A 73 -3.06 -8.22 -9.66
N ASP A 74 -3.42 -7.57 -10.76
CA ASP A 74 -2.47 -7.28 -11.84
C ASP A 74 -1.52 -6.15 -11.43
N LEU A 75 -0.20 -6.41 -11.50
CA LEU A 75 0.82 -5.46 -11.06
C LEU A 75 0.86 -4.19 -11.91
N GLN A 76 0.59 -4.29 -13.21
CA GLN A 76 0.59 -3.12 -14.09
C GLN A 76 -0.61 -2.23 -13.78
N HIS A 77 -1.78 -2.83 -13.58
CA HIS A 77 -3.00 -2.13 -13.20
C HIS A 77 -2.87 -1.49 -11.81
N ILE A 78 -2.27 -2.17 -10.82
CA ILE A 78 -2.00 -1.56 -9.50
C ILE A 78 -1.10 -0.32 -9.63
N ARG A 79 -0.04 -0.39 -10.44
CA ARG A 79 0.86 0.75 -10.68
C ARG A 79 0.13 1.91 -11.35
N TYR A 80 -0.70 1.61 -12.34
CA TYR A 80 -1.54 2.58 -13.02
C TYR A 80 -2.46 3.29 -12.02
N LEU A 81 -3.28 2.54 -11.27
CA LEU A 81 -4.20 3.08 -10.28
C LEU A 81 -3.49 3.91 -9.21
N HIS A 82 -2.35 3.46 -8.71
CA HIS A 82 -1.54 4.22 -7.76
C HIS A 82 -1.05 5.55 -8.37
N SER A 83 -0.61 5.54 -9.63
CA SER A 83 -0.18 6.77 -10.32
C SER A 83 -1.35 7.74 -10.54
N THR A 84 -2.49 7.23 -10.98
CA THR A 84 -3.72 8.00 -11.19
C THR A 84 -4.19 8.62 -9.88
N GLY A 85 -4.36 7.84 -8.82
CA GLY A 85 -4.80 8.34 -7.52
C GLY A 85 -3.82 9.35 -6.90
N LYS A 86 -2.52 9.21 -7.15
CA LYS A 86 -1.53 10.22 -6.74
C LYS A 86 -1.72 11.54 -7.49
N SER A 87 -1.95 11.49 -8.80
CA SER A 87 -2.20 12.68 -9.63
C SER A 87 -3.49 13.40 -9.24
N GLU A 88 -4.57 12.65 -9.02
CA GLU A 88 -5.85 13.16 -8.53
C GLU A 88 -5.69 13.84 -7.17
N PHE A 89 -5.03 13.17 -6.23
CA PHE A 89 -4.78 13.74 -4.91
C PHE A 89 -3.92 15.02 -4.97
N GLN A 90 -2.89 15.06 -5.83
CA GLN A 90 -2.09 16.27 -6.03
C GLN A 90 -2.91 17.43 -6.60
N THR A 91 -3.83 17.14 -7.51
CA THR A 91 -4.78 18.14 -8.04
C THR A 91 -5.71 18.65 -6.95
N MET A 92 -6.25 17.74 -6.13
CA MET A 92 -7.14 18.07 -5.01
C MET A 92 -6.42 18.77 -3.85
N ARG A 93 -5.09 18.70 -3.78
CA ARG A 93 -4.32 19.18 -2.63
C ARG A 93 -4.53 20.66 -2.36
N ARG A 94 -4.59 21.48 -3.42
CA ARG A 94 -4.85 22.93 -3.29
C ARG A 94 -6.20 23.21 -2.65
N TYR A 95 -7.24 22.52 -3.12
CA TYR A 95 -8.59 22.63 -2.56
C TYR A 95 -8.65 22.16 -1.10
N ILE A 96 -7.97 21.06 -0.76
CA ILE A 96 -7.88 20.60 0.64
C ILE A 96 -7.17 21.63 1.51
N ASP A 97 -6.08 22.22 1.03
CA ASP A 97 -5.31 23.22 1.79
C ASP A 97 -6.14 24.52 2.00
N GLU A 98 -7.00 24.91 1.04
CA GLU A 98 -7.97 26.01 1.20
C GLU A 98 -9.03 25.74 2.28
N LEU A 99 -9.45 24.48 2.46
CA LEU A 99 -10.40 24.09 3.51
C LEU A 99 -9.79 24.01 4.92
N VAL A 100 -8.46 24.07 5.02
CA VAL A 100 -7.72 24.04 6.30
C VAL A 100 -7.51 25.45 6.85
N GLY A 101 -7.43 26.45 5.97
CA GLY A 101 -7.30 27.87 6.32
C GLY A 101 -8.62 28.48 6.77
#